data_AF-A0A0V1BDC5-F1
#
_entry.id   AF-A0A0V1BDC5-F1
#
_cell.length_a   1.000
_cell.length_b   1.000
_cell.length_c   1.000
_cell.angle_alpha   90.00
_cell.angle_beta   90.00
_cell.angle_gamma   90.00
#
_symmetry.space_group_name_H-M   'P 1'
#
loop_
_entity.id
_entity.type
_entity.pdbx_description
1 polymer ?
#
loop_
_entity_poly.entity_id
_entity_poly.type
_entity_poly.pdbx_seq_one_letter_code
_entity_poly.pdbx_strand_id
1 'polypeptide(L)' 'MDWSLFYFRRQLTPVSYILKRKNCVLLLSTMHYDEAVRENQQGKLDLVLFYNEMKSGVATLDHLVSVASNDGQWFSGL' A
#
# COMPACT_ATOMS: atom_id res chain seq x y z
N MET A 1 -15.59 -11.88 11.36
CA MET A 1 -15.27 -12.78 10.24
C MET A 1 -15.36 -11.92 8.99
N ASP A 2 -14.27 -11.22 8.70
CA ASP A 2 -14.12 -10.42 7.48
C ASP A 2 -13.59 -11.36 6.40
N TRP A 3 -14.41 -11.70 5.42
CA TRP A 3 -14.03 -12.61 4.34
C TRP A 3 -13.25 -11.83 3.28
N SER A 4 -12.11 -12.37 2.85
CA SER A 4 -11.32 -11.86 1.71
C SER A 4 -11.52 -12.81 0.53
N LEU A 5 -11.68 -12.27 -0.68
CA LEU A 5 -11.83 -13.06 -1.91
C LEU A 5 -10.64 -12.85 -2.83
N PHE A 6 -10.06 -13.97 -3.26
CA PHE A 6 -8.88 -14.06 -4.11
C PHE A 6 -9.26 -14.64 -5.47
N TYR A 7 -8.65 -14.10 -6.54
CA TYR A 7 -8.87 -14.61 -7.89
C TYR A 7 -7.56 -14.68 -8.67
N PHE A 8 -6.94 -15.86 -8.78
CA PHE A 8 -5.65 -15.98 -9.47
C PHE A 8 -5.86 -16.18 -10.98
N ARG A 9 -5.33 -15.27 -11.81
CA ARG A 9 -5.31 -15.43 -13.28
C ARG A 9 -3.87 -15.40 -13.78
N ARG A 10 -3.25 -16.58 -13.92
CA ARG A 10 -1.94 -16.94 -14.54
C ARG A 10 -0.69 -16.08 -14.21
N GLN A 11 -0.79 -14.76 -14.03
CA GLN A 11 0.28 -13.82 -13.65
C GLN A 11 -0.26 -12.60 -12.85
N LEU A 12 -1.52 -12.63 -12.39
CA LEU A 12 -2.16 -11.54 -11.64
C LEU A 12 -2.88 -12.11 -10.43
N THR A 13 -2.63 -11.50 -9.28
CA THR A 13 -3.28 -11.79 -8.00
C THR A 13 -4.05 -10.55 -7.53
N PRO A 14 -5.33 -10.42 -7.92
CA PRO A 14 -6.28 -9.55 -7.26
C PRO A 14 -6.62 -10.09 -5.86
N VAL A 15 -6.48 -9.22 -4.87
CA VAL A 15 -6.90 -9.41 -3.48
C VAL A 15 -7.97 -8.39 -3.18
N SER A 16 -9.16 -8.86 -2.84
CA SER A 16 -10.22 -8.02 -2.29
C SER A 16 -10.39 -8.32 -0.81
N TYR A 17 -10.32 -7.29 0.04
CA TYR A 17 -10.59 -7.44 1.47
C TYR A 17 -11.49 -6.31 1.98
N ILE A 18 -12.38 -6.66 2.91
CA ILE A 18 -13.34 -5.74 3.51
C ILE A 18 -12.66 -5.08 4.72
N LEU A 19 -12.42 -3.77 4.67
CA LEU A 19 -11.77 -3.03 5.76
C LEU A 19 -12.78 -2.64 6.85
N LYS A 20 -14.01 -2.29 6.44
CA LYS A 20 -15.17 -1.98 7.30
C LYS A 20 -16.45 -2.41 6.57
N ARG A 21 -17.56 -2.64 7.29
CA ARG A 21 -18.86 -2.97 6.67
C ARG A 21 -19.20 -1.96 5.56
N LYS A 22 -19.39 -2.44 4.33
CA LYS A 22 -19.62 -1.67 3.09
C LYS A 22 -18.41 -0.93 2.48
N ASN A 23 -17.21 -1.03 3.05
CA ASN A 23 -15.97 -0.51 2.47
C ASN A 23 -15.05 -1.67 2.08
N CYS A 24 -14.94 -1.92 0.77
CA CYS A 24 -14.05 -2.92 0.20
C CYS A 24 -12.80 -2.23 -0.37
N VAL A 25 -11.63 -2.82 -0.14
CA VAL A 25 -10.37 -2.42 -0.76
C VAL A 25 -9.97 -3.51 -1.74
N LEU A 26 -9.71 -3.11 -2.98
CA LEU A 26 -9.19 -3.98 -4.03
C LEU A 26 -7.72 -3.65 -4.27
N LEU A 27 -6.85 -4.65 -4.12
CA LEU A 27 -5.44 -4.61 -4.44
C LEU A 27 -5.17 -5.56 -5.61
N LEU A 28 -4.33 -5.13 -6.56
CA LEU A 28 -3.92 -5.95 -7.69
C LEU A 28 -2.40 -6.02 -7.72
N SER A 29 -1.86 -7.24 -7.76
CA SER A 29 -0.42 -7.47 -7.84
C SER A 29 -0.07 -8.37 -9.00
N THR A 30 1.02 -8.04 -9.69
CA THR A 30 1.70 -8.92 -10.66
C THR A 30 2.95 -9.56 -10.07
N MET A 31 3.31 -9.26 -8.81
CA MET A 31 4.52 -9.77 -8.15
C MET A 31 4.25 -10.83 -7.09
N HIS A 32 3.04 -10.85 -6.52
CA HIS A 32 2.63 -11.85 -5.54
C HIS A 32 1.73 -12.84 -6.27
N TYR A 33 2.03 -14.15 -6.21
CA TYR A 33 1.28 -15.21 -6.91
C TYR A 33 0.62 -16.22 -5.95
N ASP A 34 0.65 -15.94 -4.65
CA ASP A 34 0.12 -16.81 -3.61
C ASP A 34 -0.66 -16.01 -2.55
N GLU A 35 -1.25 -16.74 -1.60
CA GLU A 35 -1.96 -16.19 -0.43
C GLU A 35 -1.04 -16.18 0.81
N ALA A 36 0.27 -15.95 0.64
CA ALA A 36 1.19 -16.00 1.77
C ALA A 36 0.80 -15.00 2.87
N VAL A 37 0.75 -15.50 4.11
CA VAL A 37 0.43 -14.76 5.32
C VAL A 37 1.67 -14.71 6.20
N ARG A 38 2.02 -13.52 6.72
CA ARG A 38 3.17 -13.39 7.63
C ARG A 38 2.74 -13.70 9.07
N GLU A 39 3.27 -14.78 9.64
CA GLU A 39 2.96 -15.24 11.01
C GLU A 39 3.19 -14.15 12.07
N ASN A 40 4.26 -13.36 11.93
CA ASN A 40 4.61 -12.31 12.89
C ASN A 40 3.78 -11.01 12.75
N GLN A 41 2.84 -10.95 11.81
CA GLN A 41 2.07 -9.75 11.46
C GLN A 41 0.55 -9.97 11.64
N GLN A 42 0.16 -10.70 12.68
CA GLN A 42 -1.26 -10.93 13.04
C GLN A 42 -2.07 -11.60 11.93
N GLY A 43 -1.44 -12.45 11.12
CA GLY A 43 -2.14 -13.12 10.02
C GLY A 43 -2.47 -12.21 8.83
N LYS A 44 -1.82 -11.04 8.70
CA LYS A 44 -1.96 -10.19 7.51
C LYS A 44 -1.26 -10.82 6.30
N LEU A 45 -1.90 -10.69 5.14
CA LEU A 45 -1.33 -11.08 3.86
C LEU A 45 -0.09 -10.25 3.53
N ASP A 46 0.90 -10.93 2.96
CA ASP A 46 2.15 -10.32 2.55
C ASP A 46 1.92 -9.19 1.54
N LEU A 47 1.00 -9.38 0.58
CA LEU A 47 0.64 -8.33 -0.38
C LEU A 47 0.13 -7.04 0.27
N VAL A 48 -0.69 -7.16 1.31
CA VAL A 48 -1.25 -6.00 2.02
C VAL A 48 -0.14 -5.26 2.77
N LEU A 49 0.81 -5.98 3.33
CA LEU A 49 1.97 -5.41 4.01
C LEU A 49 2.89 -4.70 3.01
N PHE A 50 3.23 -5.37 1.92
CA PHE A 50 4.04 -4.81 0.83
C PHE A 50 3.44 -3.53 0.25
N TYR A 51 2.12 -3.51 -0.02
CA TYR A 51 1.44 -2.29 -0.47
C TYR A 51 1.55 -1.15 0.55
N ASN A 52 1.34 -1.45 1.84
CA ASN A 52 1.39 -0.43 2.89
C ASN A 52 2.78 0.17 3.07
N GLU A 53 3.85 -0.60 2.84
CA GLU A 53 5.22 -0.10 2.85
C GLU A 53 5.52 0.83 1.66
N MET A 54 4.96 0.53 0.48
CA MET A 54 5.26 1.27 -0.75
C MET A 54 4.35 2.49 -0.99
N LYS A 55 3.11 2.47 -0.50
CA LYS A 55 2.09 3.49 -0.83
C LYS A 55 2.45 4.91 -0.38
N SER A 56 3.34 5.06 0.60
CA SER A 56 3.68 6.36 1.19
C SER A 56 4.72 7.15 0.40
N GLY A 57 5.42 6.56 -0.57
CA GLY A 57 6.57 7.19 -1.23
C GLY A 57 6.29 8.60 -1.77
N VAL A 58 5.17 8.77 -2.50
CA VAL A 58 4.77 10.08 -3.04
C VAL A 58 4.38 11.05 -1.94
N ALA A 59 3.59 10.62 -0.95
CA ALA A 59 3.17 11.47 0.15
C ALA A 59 4.36 11.94 1.01
N THR A 60 5.36 11.07 1.20
CA THR A 60 6.61 11.43 1.89
C THR A 60 7.40 12.47 1.09
N LEU A 61 7.51 12.30 -0.23
CA LEU A 61 8.17 13.28 -1.10
C LEU A 61 7.45 14.63 -1.06
N ASP A 62 6.12 14.65 -1.21
CA ASP A 62 5.31 15.87 -1.16
C ASP A 62 5.46 16.60 0.17
N HIS A 63 5.53 15.85 1.28
CA HIS A 63 5.80 16.44 2.59
C HIS A 63 7.17 17.09 2.66
N LEU A 64 8.22 16.44 2.16
CA LEU A 64 9.58 16.99 2.14
C LEU A 64 9.67 18.24 1.27
N VAL A 65 9.04 18.24 0.09
CA VAL A 65 8.99 19.42 -0.80
C VAL A 65 8.25 20.56 -0.11
N SER A 66 7.11 20.28 0.53
CA SER A 66 6.35 21.27 1.27
C SER A 66 7.17 21.90 2.40
N VAL A 67 7.85 21.08 3.21
CA VAL A 67 8.74 21.55 4.28
C VAL A 67 9.87 22.41 3.70
N ALA A 68 10.60 21.91 2.71
CA ALA A 68 11.71 22.65 2.10
C ALA A 68 11.27 23.95 1.43
N SER A 69 10.06 23.99 0.85
CA SER A 69 9.50 25.21 0.25
C SER A 69 9.07 26.22 1.32
N ASN A 70 8.53 25.77 2.44
CA ASN A 70 8.13 26.62 3.56
C ASN A 70 9.33 27.18 4.34
N ASP A 71 10.46 26.48 4.32
CA ASP A 71 11.71 26.90 4.96
C ASP A 71 12.45 28.02 4.18
N GLY A 72 11.92 28.48 3.04
CA GLY A 72 12.41 29.66 2.32
C GLY A 72 13.84 29.54 1.72
N GLN A 73 14.51 28.40 1.90
CA GLN A 73 15.89 28.17 1.45
C GLN A 73 16.07 28.21 -0.07
N TRP A 74 15.00 28.10 -0.84
CA TRP A 74 15.06 28.19 -2.31
C TRP A 74 15.28 29.61 -2.83
N PHE A 75 15.01 30.65 -2.03
CA PHE A 75 15.12 32.06 -2.45
C PHE A 75 16.34 32.79 -1.88
N SER A 76 17.14 32.17 -1.01
CA SER A 76 18.30 32.82 -0.38
C SER A 76 19.57 32.84 -1.25
N GLY A 77 19.47 32.50 -2.54
CA GLY A 77 20.60 32.39 -3.48
C GLY A 77 20.46 33.16 -4.79
N LEU A 78 19.48 34.07 -4.94
CA LEU A 78 19.35 35.00 -6.07
C LEU A 78 19.49 36.46 -5.63
#